data_AF-A0A2E7ATI6-F1
#
_entry.id   AF-A0A2E7ATI6-F1
#
_cell.length_a   1.000
_cell.length_b   1.000
_cell.length_c   1.000
_cell.angle_alpha   90.00
_cell.angle_beta   90.00
_cell.angle_gamma   90.00
#
_symmetry.space_group_name_H-M   'P 1'
#
loop_
_entity.id
_entity.type
_entity.pdbx_description
1 polymer ?
#
loop_
_entity_poly.entity_id
_entity_poly.type
_entity_poly.pdbx_seq_one_letter_code
_entity_poly.pdbx_strand_id
1 'polypeptide(L)'
;MGSEVERNSDSVKNHREDEFQKLEQDYRQLQEQTQELISERTHIESELRNIKKQAGRLEEEVRHLRAPPLIVGTLQDVLDPERAIVRSSNGTVFQVSLNQRIEPDLLKPGTRVALNQDSLSLVEILHDAWDPIVSGSEMVEKPDITYDMVAGLDEEILSVREAIELPLTKPHLFTKVGIKPPKGVLLVGPPGCGKTLLAKAVAHHTNATFIRMVGSELAQKYIGEGGRLVRELFSLAKDKSPSIIFLDEIDAIGAKRLDGSTSGDREVQRTLMQLLAELDGFDELEHVKIIAATNRPDILDDALLRPGRFDRIIEIPIPEEESRNAILSLHLSTMNTKNVRIKAMAKATEGYSGAELKATCVEAGMIAIRSDRDTVLNSDVVLAIERLNKKKSKSGNTSSPEGLYG
;
A
#
# COMPACT_ATOMS: atom_id res chain seq x y z
N MET A 1 36.46 -78.63 -66.26
CA MET A 1 36.02 -77.33 -65.67
C MET A 1 34.71 -77.44 -64.87
N GLY A 2 34.22 -78.64 -64.53
CA GLY A 2 32.92 -78.83 -63.86
C GLY A 2 32.94 -78.94 -62.32
N SER A 3 34.11 -78.91 -61.66
CA SER A 3 34.21 -79.30 -60.23
C SER A 3 34.34 -78.16 -59.22
N GLU A 4 34.67 -76.94 -59.64
CA GLU A 4 34.78 -75.77 -58.73
C GLU A 4 33.47 -74.96 -58.65
N VAL A 5 32.63 -74.99 -59.69
CA VAL A 5 31.36 -74.24 -59.71
C VAL A 5 30.28 -74.92 -58.85
N GLU A 6 30.23 -76.27 -58.84
CA GLU A 6 29.25 -77.02 -58.01
C GLU A 6 29.58 -76.97 -56.51
N ARG A 7 30.86 -77.05 -56.11
CA ARG A 7 31.25 -76.92 -54.69
C ARG A 7 31.04 -75.50 -54.15
N ASN A 8 31.20 -74.47 -54.99
CA ASN A 8 30.96 -73.09 -54.61
C ASN A 8 29.46 -72.74 -54.63
N SER A 9 28.64 -73.43 -55.44
CA SER A 9 27.18 -73.27 -55.38
C SER A 9 26.56 -73.93 -54.15
N ASP A 10 27.11 -75.06 -53.68
CA ASP A 10 26.62 -75.75 -52.50
C ASP A 10 27.07 -75.06 -51.20
N SER A 11 28.27 -74.47 -51.15
CA SER A 11 28.70 -73.64 -50.01
C SER A 11 27.92 -72.33 -49.90
N VAL A 12 27.61 -71.67 -51.03
CA VAL A 12 26.78 -70.45 -51.08
C VAL A 12 25.31 -70.76 -50.79
N LYS A 13 24.80 -71.94 -51.18
CA LYS A 13 23.46 -72.40 -50.78
C LYS A 13 23.37 -72.69 -49.29
N ASN A 14 24.34 -73.41 -48.72
CA ASN A 14 24.37 -73.67 -47.27
C ASN A 14 24.52 -72.37 -46.46
N HIS A 15 25.35 -71.42 -46.89
CA HIS A 15 25.45 -70.11 -46.22
C HIS A 15 24.16 -69.30 -46.28
N ARG A 16 23.45 -69.35 -47.41
CA ARG A 16 22.13 -68.70 -47.57
C ARG A 16 21.05 -69.39 -46.76
N GLU A 17 21.09 -70.71 -46.63
CA GLU A 17 20.17 -71.48 -45.77
C GLU A 17 20.43 -71.20 -44.29
N ASP A 18 21.69 -71.10 -43.87
CA ASP A 18 22.08 -70.69 -42.50
C ASP A 18 21.69 -69.23 -42.19
N GLU A 19 21.85 -68.31 -43.15
CA GLU A 19 21.38 -66.92 -43.03
C GLU A 19 19.85 -66.84 -42.96
N PHE A 20 19.14 -67.65 -43.74
CA PHE A 20 17.68 -67.71 -43.72
C PHE A 20 17.16 -68.29 -42.40
N GLN A 21 17.82 -69.31 -41.85
CA GLN A 21 17.50 -69.86 -40.52
C GLN A 21 17.76 -68.85 -39.40
N LYS A 22 18.87 -68.11 -39.45
CA LYS A 22 19.14 -67.01 -38.50
C LYS A 22 18.07 -65.92 -38.59
N LEU A 23 17.72 -65.49 -39.80
CA LEU A 23 16.70 -64.47 -40.01
C LEU A 23 15.31 -64.93 -39.53
N GLU A 24 14.97 -66.21 -39.70
CA GLU A 24 13.73 -66.78 -39.16
C GLU A 24 13.74 -66.82 -37.62
N GLN A 25 14.90 -67.12 -37.01
CA GLN A 25 15.08 -67.08 -35.55
C GLN A 25 14.96 -65.66 -35.00
N ASP A 26 15.62 -64.68 -35.62
CA ASP A 26 15.56 -63.27 -35.26
C ASP A 26 14.14 -62.71 -35.43
N TYR A 27 13.43 -63.11 -36.49
CA TYR A 27 12.03 -62.74 -36.70
C TYR A 27 11.10 -63.30 -35.62
N ARG A 28 11.32 -64.54 -35.18
CA ARG A 28 10.55 -65.13 -34.06
C ARG A 28 10.86 -64.44 -32.73
N GLN A 29 12.13 -64.17 -32.42
CA GLN A 29 12.50 -63.43 -31.21
C GLN A 29 11.91 -62.02 -31.21
N LEU A 30 11.95 -61.31 -32.35
CA LEU A 30 11.37 -59.99 -32.46
C LEU A 30 9.84 -60.02 -32.33
N GLN A 31 9.17 -61.06 -32.85
CA GLN A 31 7.74 -61.25 -32.62
C GLN A 31 7.41 -61.48 -31.14
N GLU A 32 8.17 -62.33 -30.45
CA GLU A 32 8.00 -62.57 -29.01
C GLU A 32 8.22 -61.28 -28.20
N GLN A 33 9.30 -60.55 -28.46
CA GLN A 33 9.57 -59.26 -27.82
C GLN A 33 8.47 -58.23 -28.11
N THR A 34 7.96 -58.17 -29.34
CA THR A 34 6.85 -57.26 -29.69
C THR A 34 5.59 -57.62 -28.91
N GLN A 35 5.29 -58.91 -28.77
CA GLN A 35 4.14 -59.38 -28.01
C GLN A 35 4.28 -59.08 -26.51
N GLU A 36 5.47 -59.26 -25.94
CA GLU A 36 5.81 -58.89 -24.56
C GLU A 36 5.65 -57.38 -24.35
N LEU A 37 6.25 -56.54 -25.20
CA LEU A 37 6.14 -55.08 -25.12
C LEU A 37 4.70 -54.58 -25.26
N ILE A 38 3.90 -55.21 -26.12
CA ILE A 38 2.46 -54.90 -26.22
C ILE A 38 1.75 -55.24 -24.91
N SER A 39 2.05 -56.41 -24.33
CA SER A 39 1.45 -56.82 -23.06
C SER A 39 1.82 -55.87 -21.92
N GLU A 40 3.09 -55.48 -21.80
CA GLU A 40 3.57 -54.51 -20.82
C GLU A 40 2.92 -53.15 -21.01
N ARG A 41 2.86 -52.65 -22.25
CA ARG A 41 2.17 -51.39 -22.56
C ARG A 41 0.71 -51.43 -22.13
N THR A 42 -0.01 -52.52 -22.43
CA THR A 42 -1.43 -52.63 -22.03
C THR A 42 -1.61 -52.68 -20.52
N HIS A 43 -0.68 -53.32 -19.80
CA HIS A 43 -0.66 -53.36 -18.35
C HIS A 43 -0.44 -51.96 -17.77
N ILE A 44 0.60 -51.25 -18.22
CA ILE A 44 0.91 -49.87 -17.78
C ILE A 44 -0.25 -48.93 -18.10
N GLU A 45 -0.87 -49.03 -19.27
CA GLU A 45 -2.04 -48.21 -19.61
C GLU A 45 -3.24 -48.49 -18.67
N SER A 46 -3.41 -49.73 -18.21
CA SER A 46 -4.45 -50.08 -17.25
C SER A 46 -4.17 -49.51 -15.86
N GLU A 47 -2.92 -49.58 -15.39
CA GLU A 47 -2.48 -48.97 -14.13
C GLU A 47 -2.64 -47.46 -14.16
N LEU A 48 -2.21 -46.82 -15.25
CA LEU A 48 -2.32 -45.37 -15.42
C LEU A 48 -3.79 -44.92 -15.42
N ARG A 49 -4.71 -45.70 -16.02
CA ARG A 49 -6.16 -45.44 -15.94
C ARG A 49 -6.68 -45.56 -14.51
N ASN A 50 -6.24 -46.55 -13.75
CA ASN A 50 -6.66 -46.76 -12.37
C ASN A 50 -6.16 -45.63 -11.46
N ILE A 51 -4.89 -45.26 -11.59
CA ILE A 51 -4.29 -44.14 -10.86
C ILE A 51 -5.00 -42.83 -11.20
N LYS A 52 -5.27 -42.56 -12.49
CA LYS A 52 -6.03 -41.36 -12.90
C LYS A 52 -7.44 -41.33 -12.29
N LYS A 53 -8.14 -42.47 -12.23
CA LYS A 53 -9.45 -42.55 -11.58
C LYS A 53 -9.38 -42.29 -10.07
N GLN A 54 -8.36 -42.83 -9.40
CA GLN A 54 -8.14 -42.58 -7.97
C GLN A 54 -7.81 -41.10 -7.71
N ALA A 55 -6.92 -40.51 -8.52
CA ALA A 55 -6.59 -39.09 -8.43
C ALA A 55 -7.83 -38.21 -8.60
N GLY A 56 -8.68 -38.48 -9.60
CA GLY A 56 -9.92 -37.73 -9.81
C GLY A 56 -10.90 -37.81 -8.63
N ARG A 57 -11.04 -38.99 -8.02
CA ARG A 57 -11.89 -39.15 -6.81
C ARG A 57 -11.34 -38.36 -5.61
N LEU A 58 -10.02 -38.42 -5.39
CA LEU A 58 -9.36 -37.66 -4.31
C LEU A 58 -9.48 -36.15 -4.55
N GLU A 59 -9.39 -35.69 -5.80
CA GLU A 59 -9.58 -34.28 -6.14
C GLU A 59 -11.02 -33.79 -5.88
N GLU A 60 -12.03 -34.62 -6.16
CA GLU A 60 -13.42 -34.31 -5.82
C GLU A 60 -13.64 -34.22 -4.31
N GLU A 61 -13.09 -35.15 -3.52
CA GLU A 61 -13.15 -35.11 -2.06
C GLU A 61 -12.49 -33.84 -1.50
N VAL A 62 -11.30 -33.48 -2.01
CA VAL A 62 -10.62 -32.24 -1.60
C VAL A 62 -11.45 -31.01 -1.98
N ARG A 63 -12.11 -31.01 -3.14
CA ARG A 63 -12.99 -29.91 -3.56
C ARG A 63 -14.19 -29.77 -2.63
N HIS A 64 -14.79 -30.88 -2.19
CA HIS A 64 -15.88 -30.85 -1.22
C HIS A 64 -15.43 -30.29 0.13
N LEU A 65 -14.23 -30.66 0.61
CA LEU A 65 -13.66 -30.11 1.86
C LEU A 65 -13.31 -28.62 1.74
N ARG A 66 -13.08 -28.12 0.52
CA ARG A 66 -12.81 -26.70 0.23
C ARG A 66 -14.06 -25.90 -0.14
N ALA A 67 -15.23 -26.53 -0.22
CA ALA A 67 -16.44 -25.85 -0.61
C ALA A 67 -16.88 -24.88 0.50
N PRO A 68 -17.23 -23.63 0.18
CA PRO A 68 -17.82 -22.72 1.16
C PRO A 68 -19.19 -23.25 1.62
N PRO A 69 -19.61 -23.00 2.87
CA PRO A 69 -19.04 -22.03 3.83
C PRO A 69 -17.89 -22.59 4.70
N LEU A 70 -16.85 -21.78 4.88
CA LEU A 70 -15.73 -22.06 5.78
C LEU A 70 -15.83 -21.18 7.04
N ILE A 71 -15.40 -21.71 8.19
CA ILE A 71 -15.37 -20.97 9.45
C ILE A 71 -14.04 -20.23 9.54
N VAL A 72 -14.09 -18.91 9.75
CA VAL A 72 -12.88 -18.10 9.93
C VAL A 72 -12.42 -18.19 11.39
N GLY A 73 -11.11 -18.37 11.59
CA GLY A 73 -10.48 -18.37 12.92
C GLY A 73 -9.11 -17.69 12.91
N THR A 74 -8.55 -17.50 14.10
CA THR A 74 -7.18 -17.02 14.32
C THR A 74 -6.34 -18.10 14.99
N LEU A 75 -5.18 -18.37 14.43
CA LEU A 75 -4.21 -19.30 14.97
C LEU A 75 -3.66 -18.74 16.29
N GLN A 76 -3.83 -19.43 17.40
CA GLN A 76 -3.26 -19.00 18.69
C GLN A 76 -1.85 -19.55 18.90
N ASP A 77 -1.68 -20.84 18.64
CA ASP A 77 -0.41 -21.51 18.86
C ASP A 77 -0.32 -22.77 17.99
N VAL A 78 0.90 -23.17 17.64
CA VAL A 78 1.19 -24.39 16.89
C VAL A 78 1.90 -25.34 17.85
N LEU A 79 1.24 -26.44 18.19
CA LEU A 79 1.77 -27.43 19.13
C LEU A 79 2.78 -28.33 18.42
N ASP A 80 2.35 -28.91 17.31
CA ASP A 80 3.07 -29.91 16.52
C ASP A 80 2.88 -29.63 15.02
N PRO A 81 3.71 -30.19 14.11
CA PRO A 81 3.51 -30.07 12.67
C PRO A 81 2.12 -30.53 12.16
N GLU A 82 1.41 -31.33 12.96
CA GLU A 82 0.08 -31.85 12.62
C GLU A 82 -1.05 -31.20 13.41
N ARG A 83 -0.76 -30.40 14.45
CA ARG A 83 -1.75 -29.93 15.43
C ARG A 83 -1.54 -28.48 15.79
N ALA A 84 -2.62 -27.70 15.73
CA ALA A 84 -2.62 -26.31 16.16
C ALA A 84 -3.84 -25.98 17.00
N ILE A 85 -3.74 -24.91 17.77
CA ILE A 85 -4.84 -24.32 18.52
C ILE A 85 -5.35 -23.13 17.72
N VAL A 86 -6.62 -23.17 17.31
CA VAL A 86 -7.28 -22.10 16.57
C VAL A 86 -8.48 -21.60 17.36
N ARG A 87 -8.58 -20.28 17.48
CA ARG A 87 -9.76 -19.59 18.00
C ARG A 87 -10.71 -19.30 16.83
N SER A 88 -11.91 -19.87 16.84
CA SER A 88 -12.95 -19.52 15.86
C SER A 88 -13.41 -18.07 16.05
N SER A 89 -13.98 -17.47 15.00
CA SER A 89 -14.69 -16.18 15.04
C SER A 89 -15.73 -16.10 16.16
N ASN A 90 -16.30 -17.23 16.56
CA ASN A 90 -17.30 -17.32 17.62
C ASN A 90 -16.68 -17.30 19.03
N GLY A 91 -15.35 -17.18 19.14
CA GLY A 91 -14.61 -17.09 20.40
C GLY A 91 -14.24 -18.45 21.01
N THR A 92 -14.80 -19.56 20.52
CA THR A 92 -14.44 -20.92 20.94
C THR A 92 -13.05 -21.30 20.45
N VAL A 93 -12.30 -21.99 21.30
CA VAL A 93 -10.95 -22.46 20.99
C VAL A 93 -11.02 -23.95 20.67
N PHE A 94 -10.50 -24.33 19.51
CA PHE A 94 -10.46 -25.69 19.02
C PHE A 94 -9.01 -26.14 18.81
N GLN A 95 -8.73 -27.39 19.15
CA GLN A 95 -7.53 -28.07 18.68
C GLN A 95 -7.85 -28.67 17.30
N VAL A 96 -7.10 -28.25 16.29
CA VAL A 96 -7.36 -28.59 14.89
C VAL A 96 -6.19 -29.35 14.28
N SER A 97 -6.49 -30.22 13.33
CA SER A 97 -5.47 -30.88 12.51
C SER A 97 -5.00 -29.94 11.40
N LEU A 98 -3.68 -29.81 11.26
CA LEU A 98 -3.02 -29.05 10.21
C LEU A 98 -2.92 -29.87 8.94
N ASN A 99 -3.16 -29.23 7.80
CA ASN A 99 -2.88 -29.84 6.50
C ASN A 99 -1.38 -29.77 6.22
N GLN A 100 -0.73 -30.92 6.07
CA GLN A 100 0.72 -31.03 5.82
C GLN A 100 1.18 -30.37 4.50
N ARG A 101 0.25 -29.98 3.62
CA ARG A 101 0.56 -29.21 2.39
C ARG A 101 0.87 -27.73 2.67
N ILE A 102 0.56 -27.24 3.86
CA ILE A 102 0.79 -25.84 4.22
C ILE A 102 2.18 -25.73 4.82
N GLU A 103 2.96 -24.77 4.33
CA GLU A 103 4.33 -24.56 4.80
C GLU A 103 4.31 -24.11 6.28
N PRO A 104 5.13 -24.72 7.16
CA PRO A 104 5.21 -24.34 8.57
C PRO A 104 5.57 -22.87 8.78
N ASP A 105 6.32 -22.27 7.87
CA ASP A 105 6.80 -20.88 7.97
C ASP A 105 5.67 -19.84 7.91
N LEU A 106 4.55 -20.19 7.28
CA LEU A 106 3.35 -19.34 7.19
C LEU A 106 2.45 -19.46 8.43
N LEU A 107 2.64 -20.49 9.26
CA LEU A 107 1.83 -20.76 10.46
C LEU A 107 2.41 -20.02 11.66
N LYS A 108 2.26 -18.69 11.67
CA LYS A 108 2.65 -17.86 12.82
C LYS A 108 1.45 -17.62 13.74
N PRO A 109 1.65 -17.62 15.07
CA PRO A 109 0.61 -17.17 16.01
C PRO A 109 0.03 -15.82 15.58
N GLY A 110 -1.29 -15.74 15.46
CA GLY A 110 -2.03 -14.57 14.99
C GLY A 110 -2.58 -14.68 13.56
N THR A 111 -2.07 -15.59 12.74
CA THR A 111 -2.50 -15.75 11.34
C THR A 111 -3.98 -16.14 11.24
N ARG A 112 -4.70 -15.52 10.29
CA ARG A 112 -6.09 -15.86 10.00
C ARG A 112 -6.15 -17.15 9.17
N VAL A 113 -7.04 -18.06 9.57
CA VAL A 113 -7.15 -19.38 8.95
C VAL A 113 -8.60 -19.71 8.67
N ALA A 114 -8.84 -20.48 7.60
CA ALA A 114 -10.13 -21.04 7.26
C ALA A 114 -10.19 -22.49 7.75
N LEU A 115 -11.21 -22.78 8.56
CA LEU A 115 -11.52 -24.10 9.08
C LEU A 115 -12.70 -24.69 8.30
N ASN A 116 -12.68 -25.99 8.09
CA ASN A 116 -13.84 -26.71 7.59
C ASN A 116 -14.96 -26.69 8.65
N GLN A 117 -16.22 -26.62 8.23
CA GLN A 117 -17.37 -26.62 9.12
C GLN A 117 -17.56 -27.97 9.84
N ASP A 118 -17.30 -29.09 9.15
CA ASP A 118 -17.58 -30.42 9.70
C ASP A 118 -16.42 -30.99 10.51
N SER A 119 -15.21 -30.95 9.97
CA SER A 119 -14.01 -31.55 10.59
C SER A 119 -13.21 -30.58 11.45
N LEU A 120 -13.52 -29.27 11.41
CA LEU A 120 -12.71 -28.20 12.01
C LEU A 120 -11.22 -28.25 11.59
N SER A 121 -10.88 -28.96 10.50
CA SER A 121 -9.52 -29.03 9.99
C SER A 121 -9.14 -27.73 9.28
N LEU A 122 -7.87 -27.34 9.37
CA LEU A 122 -7.37 -26.17 8.67
C LEU A 122 -7.34 -26.44 7.15
N VAL A 123 -8.13 -25.69 6.40
CA VAL A 123 -8.28 -25.84 4.94
C VAL A 123 -7.27 -24.97 4.21
N GLU A 124 -7.22 -23.70 4.57
CA GLU A 124 -6.44 -22.67 3.91
C GLU A 124 -6.04 -21.58 4.91
N ILE A 125 -4.88 -20.97 4.69
CA ILE A 125 -4.47 -19.74 5.37
C ILE A 125 -5.11 -18.57 4.64
N LEU A 126 -5.87 -17.75 5.37
CA LEU A 126 -6.40 -16.53 4.82
C LEU A 126 -5.32 -15.45 4.88
N HIS A 127 -5.19 -14.67 3.82
CA HIS A 127 -4.43 -13.43 3.88
C HIS A 127 -4.97 -12.58 5.01
N ASP A 128 -4.10 -11.82 5.68
CA ASP A 128 -4.52 -10.86 6.68
C ASP A 128 -5.48 -9.88 6.00
N ALA A 129 -6.79 -10.05 6.25
CA ALA A 129 -7.76 -9.09 5.77
C ALA A 129 -7.56 -7.84 6.62
N TRP A 130 -6.85 -6.88 6.05
CA TRP A 130 -6.70 -5.56 6.66
C TRP A 130 -8.08 -4.96 6.82
N ASP A 131 -8.26 -4.14 7.86
CA ASP A 131 -9.50 -3.43 8.01
C ASP A 131 -9.85 -2.66 6.73
N PRO A 132 -11.15 -2.56 6.38
CA PRO A 132 -11.58 -1.78 5.22
C PRO A 132 -11.08 -0.33 5.26
N ILE A 133 -10.85 0.22 6.47
CA ILE A 133 -10.27 1.55 6.68
C ILE A 133 -8.83 1.59 6.15
N VAL A 134 -8.02 0.58 6.47
CA VAL A 134 -6.61 0.47 6.04
C VAL A 134 -6.52 0.17 4.54
N SER A 135 -7.34 -0.77 4.04
CA SER A 135 -7.41 -1.09 2.61
C SER A 135 -7.93 0.09 1.77
N GLY A 136 -8.87 0.88 2.30
CA GLY A 136 -9.37 2.09 1.66
C GLY A 136 -8.47 3.32 1.79
N SER A 137 -7.51 3.28 2.72
CA SER A 137 -6.46 4.30 2.89
C SER A 137 -5.38 4.21 1.82
N GLU A 138 -5.33 3.10 1.10
CA GLU A 138 -4.43 2.94 -0.04
C GLU A 138 -4.91 3.79 -1.22
N MET A 139 -4.09 4.78 -1.61
CA MET A 139 -4.24 5.39 -2.93
C MET A 139 -3.51 4.52 -3.94
N VAL A 140 -4.26 3.63 -4.60
CA VAL A 140 -3.76 2.79 -5.70
C VAL A 140 -3.35 3.64 -6.91
N GLU A 141 -3.95 4.83 -7.07
CA GLU A 141 -3.61 5.77 -8.14
C GLU A 141 -2.71 6.90 -7.66
N LYS A 142 -1.66 7.17 -8.45
CA LYS A 142 -0.73 8.28 -8.22
C LYS A 142 -1.53 9.59 -8.23
N PRO A 143 -1.36 10.48 -7.25
CA PRO A 143 -1.95 11.81 -7.33
C PRO A 143 -1.34 12.58 -8.51
N ASP A 144 -2.17 13.20 -9.37
CA ASP A 144 -1.76 13.96 -10.57
C ASP A 144 -1.03 15.30 -10.26
N ILE A 145 -0.65 15.53 -9.00
CA ILE A 145 -0.08 16.81 -8.56
C ILE A 145 1.44 16.75 -8.72
N THR A 146 2.00 17.65 -9.50
CA THR A 146 3.46 17.81 -9.66
C THR A 146 3.99 18.94 -8.77
N TYR A 147 5.32 19.00 -8.59
CA TYR A 147 5.95 20.11 -7.87
C TYR A 147 5.70 21.47 -8.55
N ASP A 148 5.53 21.50 -9.87
CA ASP A 148 5.22 22.74 -10.59
C ASP A 148 3.86 23.35 -10.18
N MET A 149 2.97 22.54 -9.61
CA MET A 149 1.69 22.99 -9.05
C MET A 149 1.81 23.53 -7.62
N VAL A 150 2.97 23.38 -6.98
CA VAL A 150 3.26 23.89 -5.62
C VAL A 150 4.26 25.04 -5.75
N ALA A 151 3.74 26.27 -5.77
CA ALA A 151 4.55 27.46 -5.98
C ALA A 151 4.89 28.18 -4.67
N GLY A 152 6.11 28.72 -4.57
CA GLY A 152 6.52 29.63 -3.49
C GLY A 152 6.95 28.96 -2.18
N LEU A 153 7.31 27.67 -2.23
CA LEU A 153 7.79 26.85 -1.11
C LEU A 153 9.10 26.12 -1.49
N ASP A 154 10.02 26.82 -2.15
CA ASP A 154 11.18 26.17 -2.79
C ASP A 154 12.15 25.55 -1.76
N GLU A 155 12.34 26.21 -0.61
CA GLU A 155 13.19 25.72 0.48
C GLU A 155 12.58 24.51 1.19
N GLU A 156 11.26 24.54 1.41
CA GLU A 156 10.52 23.45 2.03
C GLU A 156 10.44 22.24 1.08
N ILE A 157 10.22 22.47 -0.22
CA ILE A 157 10.27 21.42 -1.24
C ILE A 157 11.64 20.76 -1.26
N LEU A 158 12.72 21.54 -1.25
CA LEU A 158 14.08 21.00 -1.20
C LEU A 158 14.28 20.14 0.05
N SER A 159 13.87 20.64 1.22
CA SER A 159 13.99 19.93 2.49
C SER A 159 13.22 18.60 2.51
N VAL A 160 12.01 18.56 1.96
CA VAL A 160 11.23 17.31 1.85
C VAL A 160 11.87 16.34 0.84
N ARG A 161 12.34 16.84 -0.31
CA ARG A 161 13.03 16.00 -1.30
C ARG A 161 14.29 15.37 -0.73
N GLU A 162 15.08 16.13 0.03
CA GLU A 162 16.27 15.60 0.69
C GLU A 162 15.96 14.53 1.74
N ALA A 163 14.84 14.69 2.46
CA ALA A 163 14.45 13.76 3.51
C ALA A 163 13.81 12.47 2.96
N ILE A 164 13.14 12.51 1.80
CA ILE A 164 12.30 11.40 1.32
C ILE A 164 12.81 10.85 -0.02
N GLU A 165 13.03 11.72 -1.01
CA GLU A 165 13.40 11.31 -2.36
C GLU A 165 14.85 10.80 -2.42
N LEU A 166 15.80 11.48 -1.74
CA LEU A 166 17.20 11.06 -1.74
C LEU A 166 17.41 9.66 -1.14
N PRO A 167 16.83 9.30 0.03
CA PRO A 167 16.96 7.95 0.57
C PRO A 167 16.37 6.87 -0.33
N LEU A 168 15.24 7.16 -1.01
CA LEU A 168 14.56 6.19 -1.87
C LEU A 168 15.29 6.01 -3.22
N THR A 169 15.80 7.10 -3.81
CA THR A 169 16.44 7.06 -5.13
C THR A 169 17.92 6.67 -5.07
N LYS A 170 18.64 7.06 -4.02
CA LYS A 170 20.10 6.90 -3.92
C LYS A 170 20.55 6.40 -2.52
N PRO A 171 20.11 5.22 -2.07
CA PRO A 171 20.49 4.69 -0.76
C PRO A 171 22.01 4.50 -0.61
N HIS A 172 22.70 4.15 -1.70
CA HIS A 172 24.15 3.93 -1.72
C HIS A 172 24.98 5.16 -1.27
N LEU A 173 24.46 6.38 -1.43
CA LEU A 173 25.15 7.60 -0.97
C LEU A 173 25.15 7.67 0.57
N PHE A 174 24.05 7.29 1.21
CA PHE A 174 23.93 7.28 2.67
C PHE A 174 24.88 6.25 3.29
N THR A 175 24.97 5.05 2.70
CA THR A 175 25.90 4.01 3.14
C THR A 175 27.36 4.45 3.01
N LYS A 176 27.73 5.14 1.92
CA LYS A 176 29.10 5.64 1.71
C LYS A 176 29.48 6.76 2.68
N VAL A 177 28.54 7.65 2.99
CA VAL A 177 28.76 8.74 3.95
C VAL A 177 28.70 8.23 5.39
N GLY A 178 28.06 7.07 5.64
CA GLY A 178 27.95 6.46 6.97
C GLY A 178 26.88 7.12 7.85
N ILE A 179 25.90 7.78 7.24
CA ILE A 179 24.78 8.43 7.95
C ILE A 179 23.50 7.61 7.79
N LYS A 180 22.71 7.52 8.87
CA LYS A 180 21.37 6.93 8.79
C LYS A 180 20.41 7.92 8.10
N PRO A 181 19.60 7.48 7.12
CA PRO A 181 18.60 8.35 6.52
C PRO A 181 17.54 8.75 7.56
N PRO A 182 16.93 9.94 7.43
CA PRO A 182 15.85 10.35 8.32
C PRO A 182 14.64 9.40 8.15
N LYS A 183 13.96 9.08 9.25
CA LYS A 183 12.82 8.15 9.26
C LYS A 183 11.50 8.83 8.94
N GLY A 184 11.28 10.02 9.52
CA GLY A 184 10.02 10.74 9.42
C GLY A 184 10.19 12.24 9.20
N VAL A 185 9.24 12.82 8.48
CA VAL A 185 9.10 14.26 8.24
C VAL A 185 7.80 14.75 8.85
N LEU A 186 7.85 15.83 9.64
CA LEU A 186 6.69 16.50 10.20
C LEU A 186 6.48 17.87 9.53
N LEU A 187 5.35 18.05 8.86
CA LEU A 187 4.93 19.29 8.22
C LEU A 187 4.08 20.13 9.19
N VAL A 188 4.61 21.27 9.60
CA VAL A 188 4.02 22.20 10.59
C VAL A 188 3.65 23.52 9.91
N GLY A 189 2.75 24.32 10.50
CA GLY A 189 2.27 25.58 9.91
C GLY A 189 0.74 25.73 9.86
N PRO A 190 0.22 26.87 9.40
CA PRO A 190 -1.21 27.17 9.43
C PRO A 190 -2.00 26.40 8.36
N PRO A 191 -3.32 26.22 8.57
CA PRO A 191 -4.18 25.53 7.61
C PRO A 191 -4.25 26.30 6.29
N GLY A 192 -4.35 25.56 5.18
CA GLY A 192 -4.50 26.14 3.85
C GLY A 192 -3.21 26.58 3.17
N CYS A 193 -2.03 26.29 3.74
CA CYS A 193 -0.72 26.57 3.10
C CYS A 193 -0.17 25.40 2.27
N GLY A 194 -1.00 24.40 1.94
CA GLY A 194 -0.63 23.38 0.96
C GLY A 194 0.20 22.20 1.48
N LYS A 195 0.22 21.93 2.80
CA LYS A 195 0.88 20.73 3.38
C LYS A 195 0.50 19.42 2.68
N THR A 196 -0.81 19.21 2.52
CA THR A 196 -1.36 18.02 1.84
C THR A 196 -1.02 18.02 0.34
N LEU A 197 -0.87 19.19 -0.29
CA LEU A 197 -0.44 19.27 -1.71
C LEU A 197 1.03 18.90 -1.86
N LEU A 198 1.89 19.36 -0.95
CA LEU A 198 3.31 19.03 -0.93
C LEU A 198 3.53 17.53 -0.76
N ALA A 199 2.81 16.89 0.17
CA ALA A 199 2.90 15.44 0.36
C ALA A 199 2.46 14.65 -0.88
N LYS A 200 1.38 15.08 -1.55
CA LYS A 200 0.93 14.46 -2.81
C LYS A 200 1.93 14.66 -3.95
N ALA A 201 2.56 15.83 -4.05
CA ALA A 201 3.60 16.09 -5.05
C ALA A 201 4.81 15.18 -4.88
N VAL A 202 5.23 14.93 -3.63
CA VAL A 202 6.34 14.02 -3.31
C VAL A 202 6.00 12.58 -3.71
N ALA A 203 4.77 12.15 -3.44
CA ALA A 203 4.30 10.82 -3.83
C ALA A 203 4.32 10.61 -5.35
N HIS A 204 3.92 11.63 -6.11
CA HIS A 204 3.94 11.58 -7.58
C HIS A 204 5.37 11.38 -8.13
N HIS A 205 6.36 12.07 -7.58
CA HIS A 205 7.74 12.02 -8.06
C HIS A 205 8.52 10.77 -7.63
N THR A 206 8.21 10.21 -6.47
CA THR A 206 8.97 9.08 -5.89
C THR A 206 8.57 7.71 -6.44
N ASN A 207 7.47 7.61 -7.21
CA ASN A 207 6.92 6.35 -7.75
C ASN A 207 6.73 5.26 -6.66
N ALA A 208 6.56 5.68 -5.41
CA ALA A 208 6.35 4.82 -4.26
C ALA A 208 4.85 4.67 -3.98
N THR A 209 4.47 3.58 -3.31
CA THR A 209 3.08 3.37 -2.88
C THR A 209 2.69 4.45 -1.88
N PHE A 210 1.62 5.21 -2.14
CA PHE A 210 1.16 6.27 -1.25
C PHE A 210 -0.02 5.80 -0.41
N ILE A 211 0.18 5.76 0.90
CA ILE A 211 -0.86 5.35 1.86
C ILE A 211 -1.28 6.59 2.64
N ARG A 212 -2.52 7.04 2.46
CA ARG A 212 -3.06 8.23 3.10
C ARG A 212 -4.00 7.85 4.22
N MET A 213 -3.72 8.31 5.43
CA MET A 213 -4.60 8.13 6.58
C MET A 213 -4.80 9.46 7.32
N VAL A 214 -6.01 9.67 7.84
CA VAL A 214 -6.29 10.84 8.68
C VAL A 214 -6.15 10.44 10.15
N GLY A 215 -5.48 11.25 10.97
CA GLY A 215 -5.23 10.96 12.39
C GLY A 215 -6.51 10.72 13.18
N SER A 216 -7.62 11.36 12.80
CA SER A 216 -8.94 11.12 13.40
C SER A 216 -9.50 9.71 13.13
N GLU A 217 -9.10 9.03 12.04
CA GLU A 217 -9.49 7.65 11.74
C GLU A 217 -8.82 6.64 12.67
N LEU A 218 -7.64 6.98 13.19
CA LEU A 218 -6.93 6.18 14.19
C LEU A 218 -7.49 6.34 15.61
N ALA A 219 -8.27 7.40 15.87
CA ALA A 219 -8.89 7.67 17.15
C ALA A 219 -10.20 6.87 17.33
N GLN A 220 -10.07 5.58 17.67
CA GLN A 220 -11.20 4.69 17.88
C GLN A 220 -11.74 4.73 19.33
N LYS A 221 -13.05 4.50 19.47
CA LYS A 221 -13.72 4.42 20.79
C LYS A 221 -13.53 3.08 21.49
N TYR A 222 -13.24 2.03 20.72
CA TYR A 222 -13.07 0.67 21.22
C TYR A 222 -11.63 0.43 21.64
N ILE A 223 -11.47 -0.22 22.79
CA ILE A 223 -10.16 -0.45 23.41
C ILE A 223 -9.34 -1.42 22.54
N GLY A 224 -8.14 -1.01 22.14
CA GLY A 224 -7.20 -1.82 21.37
C GLY A 224 -7.38 -1.79 19.85
N GLU A 225 -8.48 -1.23 19.34
CA GLU A 225 -8.72 -1.11 17.89
C GLU A 225 -7.74 -0.13 17.24
N GLY A 226 -7.48 1.02 17.87
CA GLY A 226 -6.54 2.01 17.33
C GLY A 226 -5.11 1.45 17.23
N GLY A 227 -4.67 0.72 18.24
CA GLY A 227 -3.38 0.03 18.21
C GLY A 227 -3.29 -1.08 17.15
N ARG A 228 -4.39 -1.81 16.89
CA ARG A 228 -4.46 -2.81 15.81
C ARG A 228 -4.33 -2.16 14.44
N LEU A 229 -5.08 -1.08 14.19
CA LEU A 229 -5.05 -0.32 12.94
C LEU A 229 -3.65 0.21 12.62
N VAL A 230 -2.93 0.73 13.62
CA VAL A 230 -1.54 1.19 13.42
C VAL A 230 -0.64 0.04 12.99
N ARG A 231 -0.73 -1.15 13.60
CA ARG A 231 0.08 -2.31 13.17
C ARG A 231 -0.24 -2.75 11.76
N GLU A 232 -1.53 -2.80 11.41
CA GLU A 232 -1.98 -3.17 10.07
C GLU A 232 -1.49 -2.16 9.02
N LEU A 233 -1.56 -0.85 9.30
CA LEU A 233 -1.05 0.20 8.43
C LEU A 233 0.44 0.01 8.11
N PHE A 234 1.25 -0.26 9.13
CA PHE A 234 2.69 -0.47 8.95
C PHE A 234 2.99 -1.81 8.28
N SER A 235 2.20 -2.86 8.53
CA SER A 235 2.34 -4.14 7.81
C SER A 235 2.06 -3.97 6.32
N LEU A 236 0.94 -3.32 5.97
CA LEU A 236 0.61 -2.97 4.59
C LEU A 236 1.72 -2.14 3.94
N ALA A 237 2.27 -1.15 4.65
CA ALA A 237 3.35 -0.33 4.12
C ALA A 237 4.63 -1.14 3.85
N LYS A 238 4.95 -2.13 4.68
CA LYS A 238 6.10 -3.03 4.45
C LYS A 238 5.87 -3.95 3.25
N ASP A 239 4.69 -4.53 3.13
CA ASP A 239 4.34 -5.43 2.03
C ASP A 239 4.39 -4.70 0.68
N LYS A 240 4.08 -3.39 0.68
CA LYS A 240 4.09 -2.53 -0.52
C LYS A 240 5.33 -1.64 -0.65
N SER A 241 6.43 -2.03 -0.02
CA SER A 241 7.71 -1.35 -0.09
C SER A 241 8.24 -1.27 -1.54
N PRO A 242 8.72 -0.10 -2.03
CA PRO A 242 8.86 1.18 -1.32
C PRO A 242 7.53 1.93 -1.15
N SER A 243 7.29 2.45 0.06
CA SER A 243 6.01 3.11 0.41
C SER A 243 6.21 4.37 1.24
N ILE A 244 5.24 5.29 1.10
CA ILE A 244 5.16 6.54 1.85
C ILE A 244 3.83 6.58 2.59
N ILE A 245 3.89 6.64 3.92
CA ILE A 245 2.72 6.82 4.78
C ILE A 245 2.53 8.32 5.02
N PHE A 246 1.39 8.86 4.61
CA PHE A 246 0.98 10.24 4.91
C PHE A 246 -0.11 10.25 5.97
N LEU A 247 0.21 10.81 7.14
CA LEU A 247 -0.68 11.02 8.27
C LEU A 247 -1.11 12.49 8.30
N ASP A 248 -2.34 12.78 7.90
CA ASP A 248 -2.92 14.12 8.03
C ASP A 248 -3.54 14.31 9.43
N GLU A 249 -3.60 15.54 9.95
CA GLU A 249 -4.19 15.84 11.26
C GLU A 249 -3.67 14.94 12.40
N ILE A 250 -2.34 14.76 12.49
CA ILE A 250 -1.72 13.94 13.54
C ILE A 250 -2.01 14.48 14.95
N ASP A 251 -2.38 15.75 15.08
CA ASP A 251 -2.81 16.36 16.34
C ASP A 251 -4.06 15.72 16.96
N ALA A 252 -4.87 15.01 16.17
CA ALA A 252 -5.99 14.23 16.69
C ALA A 252 -5.55 13.13 17.68
N ILE A 253 -4.41 12.49 17.41
CA ILE A 253 -3.83 11.40 18.23
C ILE A 253 -2.59 11.83 19.01
N GLY A 254 -1.87 12.84 18.53
CA GLY A 254 -0.59 13.31 19.05
C GLY A 254 -0.69 14.40 20.11
N ALA A 255 -1.89 14.82 20.52
CA ALA A 255 -2.06 15.87 21.51
C ALA A 255 -1.53 15.44 22.90
N LYS A 256 -0.72 16.30 23.53
CA LYS A 256 -0.20 16.16 24.90
C LYS A 256 -1.35 16.28 25.90
N ARG A 257 -1.99 15.15 26.20
CA ARG A 257 -3.08 15.09 27.19
C ARG A 257 -2.50 14.83 28.58
N LEU A 258 -2.37 15.90 29.35
CA LEU A 258 -2.11 15.86 30.79
C LEU A 258 -3.43 15.50 31.49
N ASP A 259 -3.48 14.30 32.08
CA ASP A 259 -4.50 13.88 33.06
C ASP A 259 -5.97 13.77 32.57
N GLY A 260 -6.19 13.05 31.46
CA GLY A 260 -7.54 12.68 31.01
C GLY A 260 -8.13 11.47 31.77
N SER A 261 -9.17 11.71 32.58
CA SER A 261 -9.91 10.72 33.37
C SER A 261 -10.93 9.89 32.55
N THR A 262 -11.05 10.12 31.24
CA THR A 262 -12.01 9.45 30.36
C THR A 262 -11.38 8.26 29.63
N SER A 263 -12.10 7.14 29.53
CA SER A 263 -11.64 5.93 28.85
C SER A 263 -11.21 6.15 27.39
N GLY A 264 -11.82 7.12 26.70
CA GLY A 264 -11.47 7.45 25.30
C GLY A 264 -10.10 8.13 25.16
N ASP A 265 -9.71 8.98 26.11
CA ASP A 265 -8.41 9.66 26.07
C ASP A 265 -7.25 8.67 26.25
N ARG A 266 -7.46 7.68 27.13
CA ARG A 266 -6.49 6.59 27.37
C ARG A 266 -6.28 5.74 26.12
N GLU A 267 -7.32 5.50 25.33
CA GLU A 267 -7.21 4.73 24.09
C GLU A 267 -6.43 5.49 23.01
N VAL A 268 -6.69 6.79 22.86
CA VAL A 268 -5.94 7.65 21.93
C VAL A 268 -4.46 7.68 22.32
N GLN A 269 -4.15 7.83 23.61
CA GLN A 269 -2.77 7.80 24.10
C GLN A 269 -2.11 6.43 23.86
N ARG A 270 -2.86 5.33 24.01
CA ARG A 270 -2.36 3.98 23.71
C ARG A 270 -2.05 3.80 22.23
N THR A 271 -2.90 4.35 21.36
CA THR A 271 -2.69 4.36 19.90
C THR A 271 -1.44 5.17 19.53
N LEU A 272 -1.24 6.33 20.16
CA LEU A 272 -0.03 7.14 20.01
C LEU A 272 1.22 6.36 20.46
N MET A 273 1.18 5.71 21.62
CA MET A 273 2.30 4.90 22.10
C MET A 273 2.61 3.72 21.15
N GLN A 274 1.58 3.10 20.57
CA GLN A 274 1.79 2.08 19.55
C GLN A 274 2.45 2.67 18.30
N LEU A 275 2.00 3.83 17.81
CA LEU A 275 2.64 4.52 16.69
C LEU A 275 4.11 4.83 16.98
N LEU A 276 4.43 5.30 18.18
CA LEU A 276 5.80 5.56 18.60
C LEU A 276 6.65 4.28 18.68
N ALA A 277 6.08 3.17 19.18
CA ALA A 277 6.74 1.88 19.19
C ALA A 277 7.02 1.37 17.76
N GLU A 278 6.05 1.58 16.85
CA GLU A 278 6.21 1.35 15.41
C GLU A 278 7.06 2.42 14.69
N LEU A 279 7.63 3.41 15.38
CA LEU A 279 8.64 4.32 14.81
C LEU A 279 10.04 3.95 15.32
N ASP A 280 10.12 3.61 16.61
CA ASP A 280 11.36 3.27 17.32
C ASP A 280 11.85 1.85 17.02
N GLY A 281 10.94 0.86 16.96
CA GLY A 281 11.24 -0.57 16.84
C GLY A 281 11.82 -1.01 15.50
N PHE A 282 12.19 -0.06 14.64
CA PHE A 282 12.52 -0.30 13.24
C PHE A 282 13.97 0.04 12.92
N ASP A 283 14.79 -0.99 12.86
CA ASP A 283 16.09 -0.97 12.16
C ASP A 283 15.96 -1.43 10.68
N GLU A 284 14.78 -1.88 10.21
CA GLU A 284 14.59 -2.48 8.87
C GLU A 284 13.68 -1.69 7.89
N LEU A 285 13.13 -0.52 8.26
CA LEU A 285 12.31 0.32 7.35
C LEU A 285 13.17 1.17 6.39
N GLU A 286 14.21 0.60 5.77
CA GLU A 286 15.03 1.36 4.81
C GLU A 286 14.17 2.00 3.71
N HIS A 287 13.06 1.33 3.36
CA HIS A 287 12.21 1.67 2.21
C HIS A 287 10.80 2.19 2.55
N VAL A 288 10.45 2.34 3.84
CA VAL A 288 9.18 2.97 4.25
C VAL A 288 9.46 4.34 4.85
N LYS A 289 8.81 5.38 4.34
CA LYS A 289 8.97 6.76 4.83
C LYS A 289 7.64 7.30 5.34
N ILE A 290 7.71 8.16 6.35
CA ILE A 290 6.53 8.70 7.02
C ILE A 290 6.52 10.21 6.91
N ILE A 291 5.40 10.75 6.49
CA ILE A 291 5.10 12.18 6.44
C ILE A 291 3.90 12.41 7.35
N ALA A 292 4.05 13.24 8.36
CA ALA A 292 2.93 13.68 9.19
C ALA A 292 2.66 15.17 8.95
N ALA A 293 1.40 15.59 8.98
CA ALA A 293 0.99 16.98 8.91
C ALA A 293 0.20 17.38 10.16
N THR A 294 0.52 18.55 10.71
CA THR A 294 -0.24 19.17 11.80
C THR A 294 -0.46 20.65 11.52
N ASN A 295 -1.60 21.17 11.98
CA ASN A 295 -1.87 22.61 12.01
C ASN A 295 -1.54 23.24 13.38
N ARG A 296 -1.34 22.41 14.40
CA ARG A 296 -1.19 22.82 15.80
C ARG A 296 0.05 22.15 16.42
N PRO A 297 1.25 22.69 16.19
CA PRO A 297 2.47 22.15 16.80
C PRO A 297 2.49 22.34 18.32
N ASP A 298 1.77 23.34 18.84
CA ASP A 298 1.71 23.71 20.26
C ASP A 298 1.14 22.60 21.16
N ILE A 299 0.24 21.78 20.62
CA ILE A 299 -0.40 20.71 21.39
C ILE A 299 0.27 19.36 21.22
N LEU A 300 1.25 19.22 20.33
CA LEU A 300 1.87 17.92 20.08
C LEU A 300 2.71 17.44 21.27
N ASP A 301 2.72 16.14 21.49
CA ASP A 301 3.58 15.49 22.47
C ASP A 301 5.05 15.59 22.04
N ASP A 302 5.91 16.10 22.94
CA ASP A 302 7.37 16.19 22.77
C ASP A 302 8.00 14.83 22.45
N ALA A 303 7.32 13.73 22.82
CA ALA A 303 7.72 12.38 22.45
C ALA A 303 7.85 12.22 20.93
N LEU A 304 6.94 12.78 20.13
CA LEU A 304 6.99 12.68 18.66
C LEU A 304 8.22 13.39 18.08
N LEU A 305 8.63 14.49 18.71
CA LEU A 305 9.71 15.37 18.25
C LEU A 305 11.12 14.87 18.63
N ARG A 306 11.21 13.73 19.32
CA ARG A 306 12.53 13.18 19.71
C ARG A 306 13.29 12.67 18.47
N PRO A 307 14.61 12.91 18.42
CA PRO A 307 15.46 12.33 17.38
C PRO A 307 15.32 10.81 17.31
N GLY A 308 15.21 10.26 16.10
CA GLY A 308 14.91 8.85 15.82
C GLY A 308 13.46 8.57 15.44
N ARG A 309 12.57 9.56 15.50
CA ARG A 309 11.15 9.50 15.11
C ARG A 309 10.88 10.46 13.96
N PHE A 310 10.39 11.67 14.26
CA PHE A 310 10.29 12.76 13.28
C PHE A 310 11.58 13.58 13.30
N ASP A 311 12.58 13.11 12.54
CA ASP A 311 13.92 13.72 12.48
C ASP A 311 13.93 15.09 11.80
N ARG A 312 12.96 15.35 10.91
CA ARG A 312 12.85 16.61 10.18
C ARG A 312 11.51 17.26 10.45
N ILE A 313 11.56 18.47 11.01
CA ILE A 313 10.40 19.34 11.18
C ILE A 313 10.52 20.44 10.13
N ILE A 314 9.52 20.54 9.25
CA ILE A 314 9.46 21.54 8.20
C ILE A 314 8.26 22.43 8.50
N GLU A 315 8.56 23.67 8.86
CA GLU A 315 7.55 24.69 9.10
C GLU A 315 7.20 25.34 7.76
N ILE A 316 5.91 25.30 7.41
CA ILE A 316 5.37 25.97 6.22
C ILE A 316 4.76 27.30 6.70
N PRO A 317 5.40 28.44 6.42
CA PRO A 317 4.90 29.74 6.86
C PRO A 317 3.72 30.21 6.00
N ILE A 318 3.12 31.33 6.42
CA ILE A 318 2.18 32.07 5.57
C ILE A 318 2.98 32.65 4.39
N PRO A 319 2.50 32.55 3.13
CA PRO A 319 3.29 32.93 1.97
C PRO A 319 3.65 34.43 1.97
N GLU A 320 4.94 34.70 1.73
CA GLU A 320 5.49 36.06 1.56
C GLU A 320 5.08 36.68 0.22
N GLU A 321 5.42 37.95 -0.03
CA GLU A 321 5.00 38.65 -1.27
C GLU A 321 5.44 37.90 -2.55
N GLU A 322 6.65 37.36 -2.57
CA GLU A 322 7.17 36.58 -3.72
C GLU A 322 6.40 35.26 -3.89
N SER A 323 6.20 34.50 -2.82
CA SER A 323 5.40 33.27 -2.84
C SER A 323 3.96 33.53 -3.25
N ARG A 324 3.32 34.61 -2.77
CA ARG A 324 1.97 35.01 -3.18
C ARG A 324 1.90 35.34 -4.67
N ASN A 325 2.90 36.05 -5.20
CA ASN A 325 2.99 36.32 -6.64
C ASN A 325 3.04 35.02 -7.45
N ALA A 326 3.86 34.05 -7.02
CA ALA A 326 4.00 32.76 -7.70
C ALA A 326 2.69 31.95 -7.65
N ILE A 327 2.06 31.82 -6.49
CA ILE A 327 0.78 31.11 -6.31
C ILE A 327 -0.34 31.75 -7.14
N LEU A 328 -0.45 33.09 -7.13
CA LEU A 328 -1.44 33.80 -7.94
C LEU A 328 -1.18 33.63 -9.42
N SER A 329 0.07 33.70 -9.86
CA SER A 329 0.44 33.47 -11.27
C SER A 329 0.04 32.07 -11.73
N LEU A 330 0.30 31.04 -10.92
CA LEU A 330 -0.10 29.66 -11.21
C LEU A 330 -1.62 29.53 -11.36
N HIS A 331 -2.40 30.05 -10.41
CA HIS A 331 -3.86 29.96 -10.46
C HIS A 331 -4.49 30.83 -11.55
N LEU A 332 -3.87 31.96 -11.92
CA LEU A 332 -4.36 32.80 -13.01
C LEU A 332 -3.99 32.24 -14.38
N SER A 333 -2.92 31.44 -14.49
CA SER A 333 -2.53 30.79 -15.76
C SER A 333 -3.54 29.78 -16.27
N THR A 334 -4.34 29.20 -15.37
CA THR A 334 -5.42 28.27 -15.71
C THR A 334 -6.73 28.98 -16.08
N MET A 335 -6.80 30.31 -15.90
CA MET A 335 -7.99 31.12 -16.14
C MET A 335 -7.80 32.07 -17.33
N ASN A 336 -8.88 32.37 -18.05
CA ASN A 336 -8.86 33.39 -19.10
C ASN A 336 -8.85 34.79 -18.47
N THR A 337 -7.68 35.41 -18.39
CA THR A 337 -7.45 36.69 -17.71
C THR A 337 -6.94 37.75 -18.68
N LYS A 338 -7.41 38.99 -18.54
CA LYS A 338 -6.94 40.12 -19.36
C LYS A 338 -6.57 41.31 -18.49
N ASN A 339 -5.35 41.82 -18.66
CA ASN A 339 -4.81 42.99 -17.95
C ASN A 339 -4.80 42.86 -16.41
N VAL A 340 -4.66 41.65 -15.86
CA VAL A 340 -4.58 41.43 -14.40
C VAL A 340 -3.17 41.76 -13.90
N ARG A 341 -3.07 42.60 -12.86
CA ARG A 341 -1.78 43.02 -12.29
C ARG A 341 -1.44 42.17 -11.07
N ILE A 342 -0.79 41.02 -11.29
CA ILE A 342 -0.44 40.04 -10.24
C ILE A 342 0.34 40.70 -9.09
N LYS A 343 1.34 41.54 -9.38
CA LYS A 343 2.12 42.25 -8.36
C LYS A 343 1.28 43.14 -7.43
N ALA A 344 0.25 43.80 -7.98
CA ALA A 344 -0.64 44.62 -7.17
C ALA A 344 -1.56 43.77 -6.28
N MET A 345 -1.97 42.60 -6.79
CA MET A 345 -2.76 41.64 -6.02
C MET A 345 -1.96 41.07 -4.84
N ALA A 346 -0.73 40.62 -5.08
CA ALA A 346 0.10 40.02 -4.03
C ALA A 346 0.38 41.00 -2.87
N LYS A 347 0.47 42.29 -3.16
CA LYS A 347 0.56 43.36 -2.14
C LYS A 347 -0.76 43.56 -1.39
N ALA A 348 -1.89 43.48 -2.08
CA ALA A 348 -3.21 43.65 -1.48
C ALA A 348 -3.69 42.44 -0.65
N THR A 349 -3.10 41.25 -0.87
CA THR A 349 -3.45 39.99 -0.19
C THR A 349 -2.44 39.63 0.91
N GLU A 350 -1.95 40.62 1.67
CA GLU A 350 -1.04 40.36 2.79
C GLU A 350 -1.72 39.51 3.87
N GLY A 351 -1.00 38.50 4.39
CA GLY A 351 -1.52 37.58 5.41
C GLY A 351 -2.55 36.56 4.90
N TYR A 352 -2.68 36.40 3.57
CA TYR A 352 -3.54 35.37 2.99
C TYR A 352 -2.84 34.02 2.95
N SER A 353 -3.56 32.94 3.27
CA SER A 353 -3.08 31.57 3.06
C SER A 353 -3.19 31.16 1.59
N GLY A 354 -2.48 30.11 1.17
CA GLY A 354 -2.56 29.59 -0.21
C GLY A 354 -4.00 29.27 -0.65
N ALA A 355 -4.80 28.71 0.27
CA ALA A 355 -6.22 28.44 0.05
C ALA A 355 -7.05 29.72 -0.16
N GLU A 356 -6.73 30.80 0.56
CA GLU A 356 -7.41 32.09 0.42
C GLU A 356 -7.03 32.80 -0.89
N LEU A 357 -5.77 32.68 -1.32
CA LEU A 357 -5.33 33.17 -2.64
C LEU A 357 -6.08 32.44 -3.76
N LYS A 358 -6.19 31.11 -3.67
CA LYS A 358 -7.01 30.32 -4.60
C LYS A 358 -8.46 30.75 -4.57
N ALA A 359 -9.04 30.96 -3.39
CA ALA A 359 -10.41 31.44 -3.24
C ALA A 359 -10.62 32.82 -3.87
N THR A 360 -9.60 33.69 -3.83
CA THR A 360 -9.62 35.01 -4.46
C THR A 360 -9.72 34.89 -5.98
N CYS A 361 -8.91 34.02 -6.59
CA CYS A 361 -8.99 33.75 -8.03
C CYS A 361 -10.35 33.18 -8.43
N VAL A 362 -10.90 32.23 -7.65
CA VAL A 362 -12.21 31.62 -7.93
C VAL A 362 -13.35 32.64 -7.81
N GLU A 363 -13.35 33.49 -6.78
CA GLU A 363 -14.38 34.53 -6.62
C GLU A 363 -14.28 35.60 -7.73
N ALA A 364 -13.07 35.96 -8.16
CA ALA A 364 -12.87 36.85 -9.30
C ALA A 364 -13.46 36.25 -10.60
N GLY A 365 -13.23 34.95 -10.84
CA GLY A 365 -13.86 34.21 -11.94
C GLY A 365 -15.39 34.22 -11.84
N MET A 366 -15.94 33.99 -10.65
CA MET A 366 -17.38 33.99 -10.43
C MET A 366 -18.03 35.37 -10.63
N ILE A 367 -17.32 36.46 -10.32
CA ILE A 367 -17.79 37.83 -10.59
C ILE A 367 -17.85 38.11 -12.09
N ALA A 368 -16.85 37.65 -12.85
CA ALA A 368 -16.84 37.76 -14.31
C ALA A 368 -18.01 36.98 -14.92
N ILE A 369 -18.23 35.73 -14.48
CA ILE A 369 -19.34 34.88 -14.94
C ILE A 369 -20.70 35.49 -14.59
N ARG A 370 -20.89 36.04 -13.38
CA ARG A 370 -22.13 36.74 -13.00
C ARG A 370 -22.42 37.97 -13.84
N SER A 371 -21.42 38.49 -14.54
CA SER A 371 -21.53 39.64 -15.44
C SER A 371 -21.61 39.20 -16.92
N ASP A 372 -21.87 37.91 -17.19
CA ASP A 372 -21.87 37.27 -18.51
C ASP A 372 -20.58 37.51 -19.32
N ARG A 373 -19.42 37.56 -18.64
CA ARG A 373 -18.10 37.70 -19.26
C ARG A 373 -17.30 36.40 -19.19
N ASP A 374 -16.55 36.13 -20.25
CA ASP A 374 -15.64 35.00 -20.43
C ASP A 374 -14.18 35.31 -20.00
N THR A 375 -13.87 36.58 -19.74
CA THR A 375 -12.56 37.05 -19.28
C THR A 375 -12.61 37.74 -17.92
N VAL A 376 -11.67 37.39 -17.05
CA VAL A 376 -11.47 38.05 -15.75
C VAL A 376 -10.65 39.33 -15.93
N LEU A 377 -11.17 40.45 -15.40
CA LEU A 377 -10.51 41.75 -15.42
C LEU A 377 -9.94 42.12 -14.05
N ASN A 378 -9.02 43.09 -14.03
CA ASN A 378 -8.43 43.59 -12.79
C ASN A 378 -9.46 44.17 -11.80
N SER A 379 -10.59 44.70 -12.29
CA SER A 379 -11.70 45.19 -11.44
C SER A 379 -12.37 44.07 -10.65
N ASP A 380 -12.51 42.88 -11.24
CA ASP A 380 -13.19 41.74 -10.63
C ASP A 380 -12.36 41.19 -9.47
N VAL A 381 -11.04 41.20 -9.65
CA VAL A 381 -10.08 40.82 -8.63
C VAL A 381 -10.13 41.75 -7.42
N VAL A 382 -10.17 43.06 -7.63
CA VAL A 382 -10.26 44.03 -6.53
C VAL A 382 -11.56 43.81 -5.74
N LEU A 383 -12.68 43.60 -6.45
CA LEU A 383 -13.97 43.27 -5.82
C LEU A 383 -13.92 41.92 -5.07
N ALA A 384 -13.20 40.93 -5.58
CA ALA A 384 -13.02 39.63 -4.92
C ALA A 384 -12.25 39.77 -3.60
N ILE A 385 -11.15 40.54 -3.60
CA ILE A 385 -10.35 40.84 -2.39
C ILE A 385 -11.21 41.56 -1.35
N GLU A 386 -11.98 42.58 -1.76
CA GLU A 386 -12.89 43.28 -0.84
C GLU A 386 -13.94 42.37 -0.22
N ARG A 387 -14.53 41.47 -1.02
CA ARG A 387 -15.52 40.49 -0.52
C ARG A 387 -14.90 39.51 0.45
N LEU A 388 -13.71 39.00 0.18
CA LEU A 388 -13.00 38.09 1.08
C LEU A 388 -12.57 38.79 2.37
N ASN A 389 -12.08 40.03 2.30
CA ASN A 389 -11.79 40.83 3.48
C ASN A 389 -13.04 41.06 4.34
N LYS A 390 -14.19 41.38 3.74
CA LYS A 390 -15.47 41.49 4.46
C LYS A 390 -15.92 40.17 5.08
N LYS A 391 -15.65 39.04 4.42
CA LYS A 391 -15.94 37.71 4.97
C LYS A 391 -15.04 37.38 6.15
N LYS A 392 -13.73 37.70 6.06
CA LYS A 392 -12.77 37.58 7.18
C LYS A 392 -13.18 38.42 8.37
N SER A 393 -13.54 39.68 8.17
CA SER A 393 -13.97 40.57 9.26
C SER A 393 -15.27 40.12 9.92
N LYS A 394 -16.21 39.56 9.15
CA LYS A 394 -17.42 38.93 9.70
C LYS A 394 -17.12 37.65 10.46
N SER A 395 -16.24 36.79 9.94
CA SER A 395 -15.86 35.53 10.60
C SER A 395 -15.07 35.75 11.90
N GLY A 396 -14.34 36.87 12.02
CA GLY A 396 -13.69 37.30 13.26
C GLY A 396 -14.66 37.89 14.30
N ASN A 397 -15.83 38.39 13.87
CA ASN A 397 -16.87 38.93 14.75
C ASN A 397 -17.98 37.92 15.09
N THR A 398 -17.97 36.71 14.51
CA THR A 398 -18.90 35.63 14.87
C THR A 398 -18.38 34.77 16.03
N SER A 399 -17.97 35.42 17.10
CA SER A 399 -17.93 34.83 18.45
C SER A 399 -19.21 35.19 19.23
N SER A 400 -20.34 35.31 18.53
CA SER A 400 -21.67 35.48 19.12
C SER A 400 -22.67 34.60 18.36
N PRO A 401 -23.19 33.52 18.99
CA PRO A 401 -24.01 32.50 18.35
C PRO A 401 -25.50 32.90 18.19
N GLU A 402 -25.79 34.17 17.90
CA GLU A 402 -27.18 34.65 17.71
C GLU A 402 -27.53 34.95 16.24
N GLY A 403 -26.56 34.98 15.33
CA GLY A 403 -26.80 35.32 13.92
C GLY A 403 -27.21 34.17 12.99
N LEU A 404 -27.38 32.94 13.51
CA LEU A 404 -27.69 31.75 12.71
C LEU A 404 -29.19 31.38 12.69
N TYR A 405 -30.01 32.06 13.51
CA TYR A 405 -31.47 31.96 13.48
C TYR A 405 -32.08 33.36 13.53
N GLY A 406 -32.12 34.01 12.37
CA GLY A 406 -32.81 35.29 12.16
C GLY A 406 -33.44 35.32 10.79
#